data_AF-A0A8J3U5F1-F1
#
_entry.id   AF-A0A8J3U5F1-F1
#
_cell.length_a   1.000
_cell.length_b   1.000
_cell.length_c   1.000
_cell.angle_alpha   90.00
_cell.angle_beta   90.00
_cell.angle_gamma   90.00
#
_symmetry.space_group_name_H-M   'P 1'
#
loop_
_entity.id
_entity.type
_entity.pdbx_description
1 polymer ?
#
loop_
_entity_poly.entity_id
_entity_poly.type
_entity_poly.pdbx_seq_one_letter_code
_entity_poly.pdbx_strand_id
1 'polypeptide(L)'
;MGFQPDFAEGHEEAMEFANGQIAILEVARSFSDDNDRPKSKLEVTGRTDSSATFTFTLDEPANVYYTLDGSRPTLNSPRLAAAGMREGAQQITVDKTTEVRWFAVDIAGNTEGNRKETVKVRDVR
;
A
#
# COMPACT_ATOMS: atom_id res chain seq x y z
N MET A 1 10.95 16.17 54.46
CA MET A 1 11.83 16.07 53.27
C MET A 1 10.99 15.48 52.15
N GLY A 2 10.24 16.33 51.44
CA GLY A 2 9.40 15.91 50.32
C GLY A 2 10.21 16.05 49.03
N PHE A 3 10.48 14.92 48.37
CA PHE A 3 10.99 14.93 47.01
C PHE A 3 9.82 15.26 46.07
N GLN A 4 9.64 16.54 45.76
CA GLN A 4 8.92 16.98 44.56
C GLN A 4 10.00 17.36 43.54
N PRO A 5 10.26 16.56 42.49
CA PRO A 5 11.13 17.01 41.41
C PRO A 5 10.47 18.18 40.65
N ASP A 6 11.29 19.09 40.14
CA ASP A 6 10.84 20.22 39.34
C ASP A 6 10.18 19.73 38.04
N PHE A 7 8.90 20.05 37.86
CA PHE A 7 8.08 19.68 36.68
C PHE A 7 8.47 20.45 35.39
N ALA A 8 9.75 20.80 35.23
CA ALA A 8 10.24 21.45 34.00
C ALA A 8 10.25 20.47 32.81
N GLU A 9 10.51 19.18 33.08
CA GLU A 9 10.63 18.13 32.06
C GLU A 9 9.29 17.80 31.37
N GLY A 10 8.17 17.83 32.12
CA GLY A 10 6.83 17.54 31.56
C GLY A 10 6.28 18.60 30.60
N HIS A 11 6.77 19.84 30.66
CA HIS A 11 6.38 20.90 29.71
C HIS A 11 7.08 20.71 28.36
N GLU A 12 8.37 20.33 28.37
CA GLU A 12 9.13 20.02 27.16
C GLU A 12 8.59 18.74 26.50
N GLU A 13 8.30 17.68 27.26
CA GLU A 13 7.64 16.48 26.73
C GLU A 13 6.29 16.82 26.09
N ALA A 14 5.43 17.61 26.76
CA ALA A 14 4.13 18.00 26.22
C ALA A 14 4.25 18.82 24.92
N MET A 15 5.29 19.65 24.80
CA MET A 15 5.59 20.40 23.58
C MET A 15 6.11 19.49 22.47
N GLU A 16 6.93 18.48 22.76
CA GLU A 16 7.35 17.46 21.80
C GLU A 16 6.18 16.60 21.31
N PHE A 17 5.27 16.19 22.20
CA PHE A 17 4.03 15.50 21.81
C PHE A 17 3.12 16.39 20.96
N ALA A 18 2.96 17.67 21.29
CA ALA A 18 2.18 18.61 20.50
C ALA A 18 2.81 18.84 19.13
N ASN A 19 4.13 19.03 19.06
CA ASN A 19 4.87 19.18 17.81
C ASN A 19 4.79 17.90 16.95
N GLY A 20 4.84 16.72 17.56
CA GLY A 20 4.66 15.44 16.87
C GLY A 20 3.26 15.29 16.26
N GLN A 21 2.22 15.73 16.97
CA GLN A 21 0.85 15.72 16.45
C GLN A 21 0.65 16.72 15.31
N ILE A 22 1.24 17.92 15.40
CA ILE A 22 1.24 18.89 14.31
C ILE A 22 1.96 18.33 13.08
N ALA A 23 3.11 17.69 13.25
CA ALA A 23 3.84 17.07 12.15
C ALA A 23 3.02 15.96 11.44
N ILE A 24 2.28 15.13 12.19
CA ILE A 24 1.38 14.12 11.58
C ILE A 24 0.25 14.79 10.78
N LEU A 25 -0.30 15.89 11.28
CA LEU A 25 -1.36 16.63 10.59
C LEU A 25 -0.83 17.35 9.33
N GLU A 26 0.39 17.87 9.37
CA GLU A 26 1.05 18.45 8.19
C GLU A 26 1.29 17.40 7.10
N VAL A 27 1.73 16.20 7.47
CA VAL A 27 1.89 15.07 6.54
C VAL A 27 0.54 14.65 5.95
N ALA A 28 -0.51 14.52 6.78
CA ALA A 28 -1.85 14.21 6.28
C ALA A 28 -2.38 15.29 5.33
N ARG A 29 -2.06 16.56 5.61
CA ARG A 29 -2.44 17.69 4.76
C ARG A 29 -1.67 17.70 3.44
N SER A 30 -0.36 17.43 3.45
CA SER A 30 0.41 17.34 2.20
C SER A 30 -0.08 16.21 1.31
N PHE A 31 -0.47 15.07 1.88
CA PHE A 31 -1.10 13.98 1.12
C PHE A 31 -2.51 14.33 0.61
N SER A 32 -3.24 15.24 1.28
CA SER A 32 -4.57 15.67 0.86
C SER A 32 -4.53 16.71 -0.26
N ASP A 33 -3.47 17.53 -0.30
CA ASP A 33 -3.24 18.56 -1.33
C ASP A 33 -2.44 18.01 -2.54
N ASP A 34 -2.09 16.71 -2.52
CA ASP A 34 -1.37 16.04 -3.58
C ASP A 34 -2.22 15.93 -4.86
N ASN A 35 -1.61 16.24 -6.01
CA ASN A 35 -2.23 16.12 -7.33
C ASN A 35 -1.46 15.16 -8.26
N ASP A 36 -0.38 14.55 -7.76
CA ASP A 36 0.33 13.52 -8.48
C ASP A 36 -0.41 12.19 -8.36
N ARG A 37 -0.34 11.38 -9.42
CA ARG A 37 -1.00 10.07 -9.44
C ARG A 37 -0.05 9.02 -8.87
N PRO A 38 -0.56 8.07 -8.06
CA PRO A 38 0.25 6.96 -7.59
C PRO A 38 0.70 6.09 -8.75
N LYS A 39 1.89 5.49 -8.61
CA LYS A 39 2.41 4.49 -9.53
C LYS A 39 2.52 3.17 -8.82
N SER A 40 1.89 2.17 -9.42
CA SER A 40 1.96 0.80 -8.93
C SER A 40 2.70 -0.10 -9.90
N LYS A 41 3.29 -1.17 -9.35
CA LYS A 41 3.98 -2.20 -10.13
C LYS A 41 3.65 -3.57 -9.57
N LEU A 42 3.39 -4.53 -10.46
CA LEU A 42 3.27 -5.93 -10.11
C LEU A 42 4.66 -6.55 -9.98
N GLU A 43 4.91 -7.26 -8.88
CA GLU A 43 6.16 -7.98 -8.65
C GLU A 43 5.89 -9.45 -8.38
N VAL A 44 6.40 -10.31 -9.25
CA VAL A 44 6.32 -11.76 -9.07
C VAL A 44 7.37 -12.20 -8.06
N THR A 45 6.91 -12.72 -6.93
CA THR A 45 7.73 -13.11 -5.77
C THR A 45 8.05 -14.61 -5.76
N GLY A 46 7.25 -15.42 -6.44
CA GLY A 46 7.48 -16.86 -6.54
C GLY A 46 6.87 -17.46 -7.80
N ARG A 47 7.50 -18.51 -8.32
CA ARG A 47 6.95 -19.33 -9.41
C ARG A 47 7.27 -20.80 -9.19
N THR A 48 6.27 -21.64 -9.37
CA THR A 48 6.36 -23.09 -9.48
C THR A 48 5.80 -23.53 -10.83
N ASP A 49 5.72 -24.84 -11.05
CA ASP A 49 5.18 -25.44 -12.26
C ASP A 49 3.64 -25.42 -12.29
N SER A 50 3.00 -25.20 -11.14
CA SER A 50 1.54 -25.16 -11.00
C SER A 50 1.02 -23.86 -10.39
N SER A 51 1.90 -22.93 -10.00
CA SER A 51 1.48 -21.67 -9.40
C SER A 51 2.48 -20.54 -9.60
N ALA A 52 1.99 -19.32 -9.48
CA ALA A 52 2.81 -18.11 -9.39
C ALA A 52 2.25 -17.22 -8.29
N THR A 53 3.15 -16.62 -7.51
CA THR A 53 2.83 -15.69 -6.43
C THR A 53 3.38 -14.33 -6.76
N PHE A 54 2.59 -13.28 -6.53
CA PHE A 54 2.99 -11.91 -6.77
C PHE A 54 2.41 -10.96 -5.72
N THR A 55 2.92 -9.74 -5.71
CA THR A 55 2.40 -8.63 -4.92
C THR A 55 2.46 -7.34 -5.74
N PHE A 56 2.07 -6.22 -5.15
CA PHE A 56 2.22 -4.89 -5.74
C PHE A 56 3.14 -4.01 -4.90
N THR A 57 4.00 -3.25 -5.57
CA THR A 57 4.77 -2.15 -4.98
C THR A 57 4.17 -0.81 -5.42
N LEU A 58 4.31 0.19 -4.56
CA LEU A 58 3.79 1.55 -4.76
C LEU A 58 4.90 2.55 -4.46
N ASP A 59 4.95 3.65 -5.21
CA ASP A 59 5.86 4.77 -4.90
C ASP A 59 5.31 5.70 -3.81
N GLU A 60 4.02 5.60 -3.51
CA GLU A 60 3.34 6.35 -2.44
C GLU A 60 2.18 5.55 -1.81
N PRO A 61 1.66 5.95 -0.63
CA PRO A 61 0.52 5.29 0.00
C PRO A 61 -0.76 5.34 -0.85
N ALA A 62 -1.17 4.19 -1.39
CA ALA A 62 -2.38 4.08 -2.21
C ALA A 62 -3.08 2.72 -2.05
N ASN A 63 -4.35 2.68 -2.45
CA ASN A 63 -5.16 1.47 -2.52
C ASN A 63 -5.12 0.87 -3.92
N VAL A 64 -4.74 -0.41 -4.04
CA VAL A 64 -4.73 -1.14 -5.32
C VAL A 64 -6.01 -1.95 -5.47
N TYR A 65 -6.71 -1.79 -6.59
CA TYR A 65 -7.89 -2.57 -6.98
C TYR A 65 -7.55 -3.44 -8.19
N TYR A 66 -7.87 -4.73 -8.14
CA TYR A 66 -7.41 -5.68 -9.16
C TYR A 66 -8.46 -6.72 -9.56
N THR A 67 -8.26 -7.32 -10.72
CA THR A 67 -9.00 -8.48 -11.24
C THR A 67 -8.01 -9.53 -11.74
N LEU A 68 -8.40 -10.80 -11.59
CA LEU A 68 -7.61 -11.97 -12.01
C LEU A 68 -8.24 -12.73 -13.18
N ASP A 69 -9.37 -12.25 -13.69
CA ASP A 69 -10.12 -12.84 -14.80
C ASP A 69 -9.96 -12.07 -16.11
N GLY A 70 -9.09 -11.05 -16.12
CA GLY A 70 -8.89 -10.15 -17.27
C GLY A 70 -9.99 -9.11 -17.48
N SER A 71 -11.02 -9.04 -16.61
CA SER A 71 -12.03 -7.99 -16.66
C SER A 71 -11.46 -6.63 -16.23
N ARG A 72 -12.13 -5.53 -16.58
CA ARG A 72 -11.68 -4.19 -16.17
C ARG A 72 -11.92 -4.00 -14.67
N PRO A 73 -10.90 -3.64 -13.87
CA PRO A 73 -11.08 -3.37 -12.45
C PRO A 73 -11.93 -2.11 -12.23
N THR A 74 -12.65 -2.08 -11.10
CA THR A 74 -13.46 -0.94 -10.62
C THR A 74 -13.21 -0.73 -9.13
N LEU A 75 -13.76 0.33 -8.54
CA LEU A 75 -13.71 0.55 -7.09
C LEU A 75 -14.44 -0.54 -6.27
N ASN A 76 -15.26 -1.37 -6.92
CA ASN A 76 -15.90 -2.53 -6.31
C ASN A 76 -15.10 -3.84 -6.49
N SER A 77 -13.97 -3.80 -7.21
CA SER A 77 -13.09 -4.96 -7.36
C SER A 77 -12.35 -5.26 -6.05
N PRO A 78 -11.83 -6.49 -5.88
CA PRO A 78 -10.96 -6.82 -4.76
C PRO A 78 -9.84 -5.79 -4.58
N ARG A 79 -9.64 -5.36 -3.33
CA ARG A 79 -8.56 -4.45 -2.93
C ARG A 79 -7.41 -5.26 -2.33
N LEU A 80 -6.18 -4.87 -2.65
CA LEU A 80 -4.98 -5.46 -2.04
C LEU A 80 -5.01 -5.21 -0.53
N ALA A 81 -5.00 -6.29 0.26
CA ALA A 81 -4.94 -6.20 1.70
C ALA A 81 -3.50 -5.99 2.19
N ALA A 82 -3.35 -5.49 3.42
CA ALA A 82 -2.10 -5.64 4.15
C ALA A 82 -1.96 -7.11 4.57
N ALA A 83 -0.79 -7.71 4.40
CA ALA A 83 -0.50 -9.07 4.87
C ALA A 83 -0.45 -9.17 6.41
N GLY A 84 -0.47 -8.02 7.11
CA GLY A 84 -0.38 -7.87 8.55
C GLY A 84 0.50 -6.67 8.90
N MET A 85 0.48 -6.19 10.14
CA MET A 85 1.25 -5.00 10.55
C MET A 85 2.77 -5.13 10.35
N ARG A 86 3.30 -6.36 10.23
CA ARG A 86 4.74 -6.64 10.03
C ARG A 86 5.09 -7.34 8.72
N GLU A 87 4.09 -7.73 7.93
CA GLU A 87 4.26 -8.67 6.80
C GLU A 87 4.22 -7.96 5.43
N GLY A 88 4.03 -6.63 5.41
CA GLY A 88 3.98 -5.85 4.17
C GLY A 88 2.68 -6.05 3.39
N ALA A 89 2.76 -5.91 2.07
CA ALA A 89 1.61 -6.08 1.17
C ALA A 89 1.22 -7.56 1.02
N GLN A 90 -0.08 -7.84 0.86
CA GLN A 90 -0.60 -9.18 0.59
C GLN A 90 0.12 -9.84 -0.60
N GLN A 91 0.41 -11.13 -0.45
CA GLN A 91 0.85 -12.00 -1.53
C GLN A 91 -0.39 -12.68 -2.17
N ILE A 92 -0.46 -12.67 -3.49
CA ILE A 92 -1.55 -13.27 -4.27
C ILE A 92 -0.97 -14.43 -5.08
N THR A 93 -1.55 -15.62 -4.94
CA THR A 93 -1.15 -16.81 -5.67
C THR A 93 -2.21 -17.19 -6.71
N VAL A 94 -1.77 -17.45 -7.94
CA VAL A 94 -2.58 -17.97 -9.04
C VAL A 94 -2.06 -19.35 -9.44
N ASP A 95 -2.95 -20.25 -9.84
CA ASP A 95 -2.67 -21.66 -10.19
C ASP A 95 -2.50 -21.89 -11.71
N LYS A 96 -2.65 -20.82 -12.51
CA LYS A 96 -2.48 -20.83 -13.95
C LYS A 96 -1.97 -19.48 -14.44
N THR A 97 -1.48 -19.46 -15.67
CA THR A 97 -1.12 -18.20 -16.34
C THR A 97 -2.33 -17.27 -16.36
N THR A 98 -2.18 -16.10 -15.74
CA THR A 98 -3.28 -15.19 -15.42
C THR A 98 -2.97 -13.78 -15.93
N GLU A 99 -3.92 -13.17 -16.64
CA GLU A 99 -3.86 -11.73 -16.92
C GLU A 99 -4.42 -10.97 -15.72
N VAL A 100 -3.53 -10.22 -15.05
CA VAL A 100 -3.88 -9.36 -13.93
C VAL A 100 -4.11 -7.96 -14.47
N ARG A 101 -5.23 -7.34 -14.10
CA ARG A 101 -5.51 -5.93 -14.41
C ARG A 101 -5.76 -5.17 -13.12
N TRP A 102 -5.24 -3.95 -13.02
CA TRP A 102 -5.33 -3.17 -11.79
C TRP A 102 -5.23 -1.66 -12.01
N PHE A 103 -5.54 -0.90 -10.95
CA PHE A 103 -5.21 0.52 -10.81
C PHE A 103 -5.03 0.86 -9.33
N ALA A 104 -4.33 1.95 -9.04
CA ALA A 104 -4.15 2.49 -7.69
C ALA A 104 -4.91 3.81 -7.50
N VAL A 105 -5.37 4.07 -6.28
CA VAL A 105 -5.99 5.34 -5.86
C VAL A 105 -5.40 5.76 -4.52
N ASP A 106 -4.84 6.97 -4.45
CA ASP A 106 -4.28 7.54 -3.23
C ASP A 106 -5.38 8.06 -2.28
N ILE A 107 -4.96 8.74 -1.20
CA ILE A 107 -5.88 9.34 -0.22
C ILE A 107 -6.55 10.64 -0.70
N ALA A 108 -5.91 11.39 -1.60
CA ALA A 108 -6.48 12.58 -2.25
C ALA A 108 -7.52 12.24 -3.33
N GLY A 109 -7.54 10.98 -3.79
CA GLY A 109 -8.40 10.48 -4.86
C GLY A 109 -7.74 10.47 -6.24
N ASN A 110 -6.44 10.77 -6.36
CA ASN A 110 -5.75 10.65 -7.63
C ASN A 110 -5.66 9.18 -8.04
N THR A 111 -6.01 8.92 -9.30
CA THR A 111 -6.15 7.56 -9.82
C THR A 111 -5.11 7.28 -10.89
N GLU A 112 -4.38 6.18 -10.74
CA GLU A 112 -3.47 5.67 -11.77
C GLU A 112 -4.24 5.25 -13.03
N GLY A 113 -3.59 5.32 -14.20
CA GLY A 113 -4.12 4.68 -15.40
C GLY A 113 -4.23 3.15 -15.25
N ASN A 114 -5.22 2.53 -15.90
CA ASN A 114 -5.40 1.08 -15.86
C ASN A 114 -4.15 0.34 -16.36
N ARG A 115 -3.60 -0.53 -15.53
CA ARG A 115 -2.45 -1.39 -15.81
C ARG A 115 -2.90 -2.82 -16.11
N LYS A 116 -2.03 -3.55 -16.81
CA LYS A 116 -2.19 -4.98 -17.07
C LYS A 116 -0.84 -5.68 -17.20
N GLU A 117 -0.76 -6.92 -16.74
CA GLU A 117 0.41 -7.77 -16.88
C GLU A 117 0.00 -9.25 -16.85
N THR A 118 0.70 -10.09 -17.61
CA THR A 118 0.50 -11.53 -17.61
C THR A 118 1.46 -12.19 -16.63
N VAL A 119 0.92 -12.75 -15.53
CA VAL A 119 1.67 -13.57 -14.59
C VAL A 119 1.66 -15.00 -15.09
N LYS A 120 2.83 -15.51 -15.49
CA LYS A 120 3.00 -16.88 -16.00
C LYS A 120 3.36 -17.85 -14.88
N VAL A 121 2.70 -19.00 -14.88
CA VAL A 121 3.18 -20.22 -14.21
C VAL A 121 4.29 -20.85 -15.07
N ARG A 122 5.27 -21.54 -14.47
CA ARG A 122 6.33 -22.19 -15.27
C ARG A 122 5.70 -23.31 -16.11
N ASP A 123 5.76 -23.18 -17.43
CA ASP A 123 5.34 -24.23 -18.36
C ASP A 123 6.45 -25.28 -18.40
N VAL A 124 6.27 -26.40 -17.69
CA VAL A 124 7.14 -27.57 -17.85
C VAL A 124 6.57 -28.39 -18.99
N ARG A 125 7.19 -28.26 -20.17
CA ARG A 125 6.99 -29.16 -21.30
C ARG A 125 8.02 -30.27 -21.28
#